data_AF-A0A2D7BRL0-F1
#
_entry.id   AF-A0A2D7BRL0-F1
#
_cell.length_a   1.000
_cell.length_b   1.000
_cell.length_c   1.000
_cell.angle_alpha   90.00
_cell.angle_beta   90.00
_cell.angle_gamma   90.00
#
_symmetry.space_group_name_H-M   'P 1'
#
loop_
_entity.id
_entity.type
_entity.pdbx_description
1 polymer ?
#
loop_
_entity_poly.entity_id
_entity_poly.type
_entity_poly.pdbx_seq_one_letter_code
_entity_poly.pdbx_strand_id
1 'polypeptide(L)' 'MDFYKKFLINLTEAESQIWKFLVQGTANKKSKFYCPTLSTIDGKKINSRTIILRKAEKKIKCLTFYTDKRSKKVKDIK' A
#
# COMPACT_ATOMS: atom_id res chain seq x y z
N MET A 1 16.87 -15.51 -11.79
CA MET A 1 16.89 -15.84 -10.35
C MET A 1 17.65 -14.81 -9.52
N ASP A 2 18.65 -14.11 -10.08
CA ASP A 2 19.54 -13.22 -9.32
C ASP A 2 18.91 -11.93 -8.78
N PHE A 3 17.89 -11.38 -9.46
CA PHE A 3 17.19 -10.18 -9.00
C PHE A 3 16.48 -10.39 -7.65
N TYR A 4 15.71 -11.49 -7.52
CA TYR A 4 14.99 -11.81 -6.29
C TYR A 4 15.94 -12.21 -5.15
N LYS A 5 17.05 -12.89 -5.46
CA LYS A 5 18.12 -13.17 -4.46
C LYS A 5 18.71 -11.87 -3.92
N LYS A 6 19.10 -10.93 -4.79
CA LYS A 6 19.65 -9.63 -4.39
C LYS A 6 18.67 -8.80 -3.55
N PHE A 7 17.37 -8.86 -3.90
CA PHE A 7 16.31 -8.17 -3.17
C PHE A 7 16.14 -8.68 -1.73
N LEU A 8 16.27 -9.99 -1.48
CA LEU A 8 16.04 -10.58 -0.15
C LEU A 8 17.27 -10.57 0.77
N ILE A 9 18.47 -10.35 0.23
CA ILE A 9 19.72 -10.39 1.02
C ILE A 9 19.94 -9.07 1.81
N ASN A 10 19.37 -7.95 1.37
CA ASN A 10 19.52 -6.66 2.06
C ASN A 10 18.16 -6.00 2.30
N LEU A 11 17.69 -6.07 3.55
CA LEU A 11 16.38 -5.54 3.96
C LEU A 11 16.26 -4.02 3.75
N THR A 12 17.35 -3.27 3.91
CA THR A 12 17.35 -1.81 3.69
C THR A 12 17.14 -1.46 2.23
N GLU A 13 17.79 -2.18 1.32
CA GLU A 13 17.61 -1.99 -0.12
C GLU A 13 16.23 -2.46 -0.58
N ALA A 14 15.75 -3.59 -0.04
CA ALA A 14 14.41 -4.10 -0.30
C ALA A 14 13.34 -3.07 0.09
N GLU A 15 13.43 -2.54 1.32
CA GLU A 15 12.54 -1.50 1.79
C GLU A 15 12.62 -0.26 0.89
N SER A 16 13.82 0.17 0.52
CA SER A 16 14.01 1.33 -0.34
C SER A 16 13.31 1.16 -1.69
N GLN A 17 13.40 -0.02 -2.29
CA GLN A 17 12.71 -0.33 -3.55
C GLN A 17 11.20 -0.41 -3.40
N ILE A 18 10.69 -0.99 -2.31
CA ILE A 18 9.25 -1.00 -2.02
C ILE A 18 8.70 0.43 -1.96
N TRP A 19 9.39 1.33 -1.26
CA TRP A 19 8.99 2.74 -1.22
C TRP A 19 9.06 3.44 -2.58
N LYS A 20 10.06 3.12 -3.43
CA LYS A 20 10.11 3.62 -4.81
C LYS A 20 8.88 3.18 -5.60
N PHE A 21 8.47 1.91 -5.50
CA PHE A 21 7.28 1.40 -6.18
C PHE A 21 5.98 2.05 -5.68
N LEU A 22 5.86 2.27 -4.37
CA LEU A 22 4.71 2.95 -3.77
C LEU A 22 4.60 4.41 -4.25
N VAL A 23 5.73 5.15 -4.27
CA VAL A 23 5.77 6.53 -4.79
C VAL A 23 5.47 6.58 -6.29
N GLN A 24 6.02 5.67 -7.08
CA GLN A 24 5.69 5.56 -8.51
C GLN A 24 4.21 5.23 -8.71
N GLY A 25 3.63 4.41 -7.84
CA GLY A 25 2.21 4.08 -7.80
C GLY A 25 1.31 5.31 -7.72
N THR A 26 1.72 6.35 -6.99
CA THR A 26 0.91 7.58 -6.86
C THR A 26 0.95 8.48 -8.10
N ALA A 27 2.02 8.38 -8.91
CA ALA A 27 2.22 9.22 -10.10
C ALA A 27 1.78 8.55 -11.41
N ASN A 28 1.79 7.22 -11.48
CA ASN A 28 1.51 6.47 -12.70
C ASN A 28 0.27 5.58 -12.56
N LYS A 29 -0.84 5.94 -13.23
CA LYS A 29 -2.10 5.17 -13.24
C LYS A 29 -1.97 3.75 -13.79
N LYS A 30 -0.95 3.47 -14.61
CA LYS A 30 -0.66 2.12 -15.15
C LYS A 30 0.18 1.26 -14.20
N SER A 31 0.70 1.84 -13.12
CA SER A 31 1.44 1.10 -12.10
C SER A 31 0.51 0.12 -11.38
N LYS A 32 0.99 -1.10 -11.11
CA LYS A 32 0.27 -2.05 -10.25
C LYS A 32 0.10 -1.53 -8.82
N PHE A 33 0.90 -0.55 -8.41
CA PHE A 33 0.83 0.09 -7.09
C PHE A 33 -0.12 1.30 -7.04
N TYR A 34 -0.77 1.68 -8.16
CA TYR A 34 -1.78 2.74 -8.18
C TYR A 34 -3.06 2.33 -7.44
N CYS A 35 -3.45 1.07 -7.58
CA CYS A 35 -4.68 0.50 -7.04
C CYS A 35 -4.41 -0.66 -6.06
N PRO A 36 -3.84 -0.42 -4.87
CA PRO A 36 -3.58 -1.49 -3.93
C PRO A 36 -4.87 -2.04 -3.28
N THR A 37 -4.77 -3.23 -2.73
CA THR A 37 -5.84 -3.85 -1.93
C THR A 37 -5.71 -3.43 -0.47
N LEU A 38 -6.77 -2.85 0.08
CA LEU A 38 -6.92 -2.60 1.51
C LEU A 38 -7.82 -3.68 2.12
N SER A 39 -7.28 -4.38 3.11
CA SER A 39 -8.02 -5.34 3.93
C SER A 39 -8.24 -4.77 5.32
N THR A 40 -9.48 -4.78 5.80
CA THR A 40 -9.85 -4.39 7.18
C THR A 40 -10.57 -5.56 7.85
N ILE A 41 -10.58 -5.59 9.17
CA ILE A 41 -11.26 -6.61 9.96
C ILE A 41 -12.29 -5.95 10.87
N ASP A 42 -13.48 -6.54 10.99
CA ASP A 42 -14.54 -6.06 11.89
C ASP A 42 -14.67 -6.90 13.18
N GLY A 43 -13.54 -7.50 13.60
CA GLY A 43 -13.45 -8.44 14.71
C GLY A 43 -13.82 -9.88 14.35
N LYS A 44 -14.53 -10.14 13.24
CA LYS A 44 -14.94 -11.49 12.83
C LYS A 44 -14.63 -11.82 11.37
N LYS A 45 -14.74 -10.84 10.48
CA LYS A 45 -14.59 -11.04 9.03
C LYS A 45 -13.56 -10.09 8.44
N ILE A 46 -12.81 -10.59 7.47
CA ILE A 46 -11.90 -9.79 6.65
C ILE A 46 -12.70 -9.22 5.48
N ASN A 47 -12.60 -7.91 5.29
CA ASN A 47 -13.16 -7.21 4.14
C ASN A 47 -12.03 -6.61 3.31
N SER A 48 -11.84 -7.11 2.09
CA SER A 48 -10.82 -6.64 1.15
C SER A 48 -11.45 -5.82 0.03
N ARG A 49 -10.80 -4.73 -0.39
CA ARG A 49 -11.24 -3.92 -1.53
C ARG A 49 -10.09 -3.15 -2.15
N THR A 50 -10.23 -2.79 -3.43
CA THR A 50 -9.31 -1.89 -4.11
C THR A 50 -9.50 -0.46 -3.60
N ILE A 51 -8.38 0.23 -3.34
CA ILE A 51 -8.33 1.67 -3.06
C ILE A 51 -7.41 2.34 -4.08
N ILE A 52 -7.44 3.67 -4.17
CA ILE A 52 -6.46 4.42 -4.96
C ILE A 52 -5.43 5.01 -4.00
N LEU A 53 -4.15 4.68 -4.22
CA LEU A 53 -3.05 5.27 -3.45
C LEU A 53 -2.84 6.72 -3.88
N ARG A 54 -2.98 7.66 -2.96
CA ARG A 54 -2.90 9.11 -3.22
C ARG A 54 -1.54 9.71 -2.85
N LYS A 55 -0.91 9.19 -1.80
CA LYS A 55 0.40 9.65 -1.34
C LYS A 55 1.16 8.50 -0.70
N ALA A 56 2.49 8.48 -0.87
CA ALA A 56 3.39 7.58 -0.18
C ALA A 56 4.60 8.38 0.33
N GLU A 57 4.84 8.35 1.64
CA GLU A 57 5.88 9.15 2.29
C GLU A 57 6.81 8.26 3.11
N LYS A 58 7.98 7.95 2.55
CA LYS A 58 8.98 7.07 3.18
C LYS A 58 9.48 7.60 4.53
N LYS A 59 9.65 8.92 4.66
CA LYS A 59 10.21 9.54 5.88
C LYS A 59 9.33 9.31 7.11
N ILE A 60 8.01 9.41 6.93
CA ILE A 60 7.02 9.24 8.01
C ILE A 60 6.29 7.89 7.95
N LYS A 61 6.72 7.01 7.04
CA LYS A 61 6.12 5.68 6.78
C LYS A 61 4.60 5.74 6.58
N CYS A 62 4.11 6.76 5.86
CA CYS A 62 2.68 6.99 5.67
C CYS A 62 2.23 6.68 4.24
N LEU A 63 1.09 5.99 4.12
CA LEU A 63 0.34 5.81 2.88
C LEU A 63 -1.01 6.49 3.02
N THR A 64 -1.36 7.35 2.07
CA THR A 64 -2.62 8.10 2.10
C THR A 64 -3.54 7.63 0.99
N PHE A 65 -4.80 7.41 1.33
CA PHE A 65 -5.90 7.20 0.39
C PHE A 65 -7.14 7.94 0.88
N TYR A 66 -8.07 8.23 -0.03
CA TYR A 66 -9.33 8.89 0.32
C TYR A 66 -10.48 7.88 0.30
N THR A 67 -11.45 8.05 1.21
CA THR A 67 -12.64 7.21 1.25
C THR A 67 -13.82 7.94 1.86
N ASP A 68 -15.04 7.46 1.58
CA ASP A 68 -16.24 7.97 2.24
C ASP A 68 -16.23 7.59 3.73
N LYS A 69 -16.39 8.60 4.59
CA LYS A 69 -16.43 8.50 6.06
C LYS A 69 -17.49 7.51 6.57
N ARG A 70 -18.57 7.30 5.82
CA ARG A 70 -19.69 6.40 6.18
C ARG A 70 -19.44 4.94 5.78
N SER A 71 -18.40 4.68 4.99
CA SER A 71 -18.15 3.34 4.42
C SER A 71 -17.75 2.32 5.49
N LYS A 72 -18.06 1.04 5.24
CA LYS A 72 -17.79 -0.07 6.19
C LYS A 72 -16.33 -0.10 6.65
N LYS A 73 -15.36 0.11 5.76
CA LYS A 73 -13.92 0.12 6.11
C LYS A 73 -13.55 1.17 7.17
N VAL A 74 -14.26 2.29 7.23
CA VAL A 74 -14.03 3.32 8.26
C VAL A 74 -14.59 2.85 9.59
N LYS A 75 -15.72 2.12 9.58
CA LYS A 75 -16.25 1.46 10.78
C LYS A 75 -15.35 0.32 11.25
N ASP A 76 -14.69 -0.38 10.33
CA ASP A 76 -13.78 -1.49 10.64
C ASP A 76 -12.45 -1.03 11.25
N ILE A 77 -11.99 0.21 10.98
CA ILE A 77 -10.69 0.75 11.46
C ILE A 77 -10.84 1.56 12.75
N LYS A 78 -12.06 1.96 13.11
CA LYS A 78 -12.33 2.65 14.38
C LYS A 78 -12.39 1.66 15.54
#